data_AF-A0A3N6DVM3-F1
#
_entry.id   AF-A0A3N6DVM3-F1
#
_cell.length_a   1.000
_cell.length_b   1.000
_cell.length_c   1.000
_cell.angle_alpha   90.00
_cell.angle_beta   90.00
_cell.angle_gamma   90.00
#
_symmetry.space_group_name_H-M   'P 1'
#
loop_
_entity.id
_entity.type
_entity.pdbx_description
1 polymer ?
#
loop_
_entity_poly.entity_id
_entity_poly.type
_entity_poly.pdbx_seq_one_letter_code
_entity_poly.pdbx_strand_id
1 'polypeptide(L)'
;MNWAGRFRAALADFTSVPRPLDGVPPFVWHGSVRTSEIAEQAARYGDGFFVNNMFAPMEHYARSVALYRRRFTHHGDGAPEDGTVGAGSGIWVHANSQEAVREYRP
;
A
#
# COMPACT_ATOMS: atom_id res chain seq x y z
N MET A 1 -13.48 9.90 21.26
CA MET A 1 -13.95 9.39 19.95
C MET A 1 -15.02 8.35 20.20
N ASN A 2 -16.12 8.44 19.47
CA ASN A 2 -17.15 7.40 19.45
C ASN A 2 -17.08 6.67 18.10
N TRP A 3 -17.05 5.34 18.13
CA TRP A 3 -16.98 4.52 16.92
C TRP A 3 -17.68 3.19 17.15
N ALA A 4 -18.42 2.71 16.15
CA ALA A 4 -19.05 1.39 16.17
C ALA A 4 -18.95 0.74 14.79
N GLY A 5 -18.89 -0.59 14.77
CA GLY A 5 -18.80 -1.36 13.54
C GLY A 5 -18.93 -2.85 13.81
N ARG A 6 -18.80 -3.66 12.75
CA ARG A 6 -19.09 -5.10 12.81
C ARG A 6 -18.00 -5.94 13.50
N PHE A 7 -16.73 -5.58 13.34
CA PHE A 7 -15.61 -6.49 13.60
C PHE A 7 -14.86 -6.26 14.92
N ARG A 8 -15.35 -5.36 15.77
CA ARG A 8 -14.82 -5.10 17.13
C ARG A 8 -15.89 -4.43 17.99
N ALA A 9 -15.75 -4.53 19.33
CA ALA A 9 -16.62 -3.87 20.30
C ALA A 9 -16.73 -2.35 20.04
N ALA A 10 -17.77 -1.64 20.47
CA ALA A 10 -17.85 -0.19 20.25
C ALA A 10 -16.79 0.59 21.07
N LEU A 11 -16.40 1.78 20.62
CA LEU A 11 -15.73 2.80 21.44
C LEU A 11 -16.76 3.83 21.88
N ALA A 12 -16.80 4.08 23.18
CA ALA A 12 -17.46 5.23 23.79
C ALA A 12 -16.41 6.07 24.52
N ASP A 13 -16.39 7.37 24.24
CA ASP A 13 -15.51 8.38 24.85
C ASP A 13 -14.02 8.01 24.87
N PHE A 14 -13.59 7.23 23.87
CA PHE A 14 -12.23 6.70 23.81
C PHE A 14 -11.21 7.78 23.44
N THR A 15 -10.04 7.71 24.09
CA THR A 15 -8.87 8.53 23.76
C THR A 15 -7.66 7.63 23.55
N SER A 16 -7.06 7.70 22.36
CA SER A 16 -5.81 6.99 22.04
C SER A 16 -4.62 7.71 22.66
N VAL A 17 -3.83 6.99 23.46
CA VAL A 17 -2.59 7.47 24.08
C VAL A 17 -1.46 6.44 23.91
N PRO A 18 -0.22 6.88 23.61
CA PRO A 18 0.18 8.25 23.31
C PRO A 18 -0.41 8.75 21.98
N ARG A 19 -0.51 10.08 21.82
CA ARG A 19 -0.91 10.69 20.54
C ARG A 19 0.25 10.62 19.54
N PRO A 20 -0.03 10.61 18.23
CA PRO A 20 1.01 10.73 17.22
C PRO A 20 1.88 11.98 17.45
N LEU A 21 3.15 11.88 17.06
CA LEU A 21 4.08 13.01 17.11
C LEU A 21 3.49 14.19 16.33
N ASP A 22 3.55 15.39 16.92
CA ASP A 22 3.01 16.64 16.36
C ASP A 22 1.51 16.62 16.00
N GLY A 23 0.77 15.63 16.50
CA GLY A 23 -0.64 15.46 16.17
C GLY A 23 -0.92 14.99 14.74
N VAL A 24 0.13 14.66 13.96
CA VAL A 24 0.02 14.21 12.58
C VAL A 24 -0.18 12.70 12.56
N PRO A 25 -1.29 12.17 12.00
CA PRO A 25 -1.48 10.74 11.85
C PRO A 25 -0.35 10.11 11.00
N PRO A 26 0.07 8.88 11.32
CA PRO A 26 1.05 8.18 10.49
C PRO A 26 0.46 7.92 9.10
N PHE A 27 1.33 7.90 8.09
CA PHE A 27 0.98 7.49 6.74
C PHE A 27 0.55 6.01 6.72
N VAL A 28 -0.57 5.70 6.06
CA VAL A 28 -1.14 4.35 6.00
C VAL A 28 -0.87 3.72 4.63
N TRP A 29 -0.48 2.45 4.64
CA TRP A 29 -0.26 1.64 3.44
C TRP A 29 -1.26 0.48 3.36
N HIS A 30 -1.80 0.25 2.16
CA HIS A 30 -2.63 -0.91 1.85
C HIS A 30 -1.86 -1.86 0.94
N GLY A 31 -1.45 -3.00 1.50
CA GLY A 31 -0.67 -4.01 0.79
C GLY A 31 -1.54 -5.01 0.03
N SER A 32 -1.30 -5.13 -1.28
CA SER A 32 -1.97 -6.11 -2.15
C SER A 32 -0.99 -7.11 -2.75
N VAL A 33 -1.40 -8.38 -2.73
CA VAL A 33 -0.74 -9.44 -3.50
C VAL A 33 -1.45 -9.65 -4.85
N ARG A 34 -2.79 -9.65 -4.88
CA ARG A 34 -3.58 -9.97 -6.10
C ARG A 34 -4.93 -9.25 -6.24
N THR A 35 -5.57 -8.84 -5.15
CA THR A 35 -6.96 -8.38 -5.15
C THR A 35 -7.05 -6.89 -5.49
N SER A 36 -7.97 -6.56 -6.40
CA SER A 36 -8.26 -5.19 -6.83
C SER A 36 -8.94 -4.36 -5.74
N GLU A 37 -9.64 -5.03 -4.82
CA GLU A 37 -10.36 -4.40 -3.71
C GLU A 37 -9.41 -3.60 -2.81
N ILE A 38 -8.15 -4.04 -2.68
CA ILE A 38 -7.16 -3.32 -1.88
C ILE A 38 -6.73 -2.02 -2.57
N ALA A 39 -6.59 -2.01 -3.90
CA ALA A 39 -6.34 -0.79 -4.66
C ALA A 39 -7.52 0.19 -4.54
N GLU A 40 -8.76 -0.33 -4.53
CA GLU A 40 -9.96 0.48 -4.30
C GLU A 40 -10.00 1.08 -2.89
N GLN A 41 -9.72 0.29 -1.85
CA GLN A 41 -9.70 0.79 -0.47
C GLN A 41 -8.61 1.83 -0.27
N ALA A 42 -7.39 1.57 -0.76
CA ALA A 42 -6.28 2.53 -0.71
C ALA A 42 -6.70 3.88 -1.32
N ALA A 43 -7.28 3.83 -2.52
CA ALA A 43 -7.77 5.01 -3.21
C ALA A 43 -8.93 5.69 -2.47
N ARG A 44 -9.87 4.94 -1.90
CA ARG A 44 -11.04 5.49 -1.17
C ARG A 44 -10.67 6.29 0.07
N TYR A 45 -9.56 5.94 0.71
CA TYR A 45 -9.07 6.62 1.91
C TYR A 45 -7.96 7.63 1.64
N GLY A 46 -7.56 7.83 0.37
CA GLY A 46 -6.41 8.68 0.04
C GLY A 46 -5.07 8.12 0.52
N ASP A 47 -5.00 6.83 0.82
CA ASP A 47 -3.82 6.17 1.40
C ASP A 47 -2.83 5.67 0.33
N GLY A 48 -1.63 5.26 0.76
CA GLY A 48 -0.63 4.66 -0.11
C GLY A 48 -0.97 3.24 -0.55
N PHE A 49 -0.71 2.91 -1.81
CA PHE A 49 -0.93 1.57 -2.36
C PHE A 49 0.40 0.81 -2.51
N PHE A 50 0.47 -0.40 -1.97
CA PHE A 50 1.68 -1.23 -2.01
C PHE A 50 1.45 -2.55 -2.74
N VAL A 51 2.25 -2.85 -3.76
CA VAL A 51 2.19 -4.12 -4.51
C VAL A 51 3.32 -5.08 -4.10
N ASN A 52 2.99 -6.36 -3.92
CA ASN A 52 3.98 -7.43 -3.82
C ASN A 52 4.51 -7.76 -5.22
N ASN A 53 5.64 -7.18 -5.62
CA ASN A 53 6.24 -7.29 -6.95
C ASN A 53 7.18 -8.51 -7.06
N MET A 54 6.66 -9.71 -6.82
CA MET A 54 7.49 -10.94 -6.78
C MET A 54 6.90 -12.14 -7.52
N PHE A 55 5.59 -12.36 -7.47
CA PHE A 55 4.98 -13.63 -7.87
C PHE A 55 4.26 -13.62 -9.23
N ALA A 56 3.98 -12.45 -9.80
CA ALA A 56 3.23 -12.30 -11.04
C ALA A 56 4.04 -11.52 -12.09
N PRO A 57 3.65 -11.59 -13.38
CA PRO A 57 4.23 -10.74 -14.41
C PRO A 57 4.01 -9.25 -14.12
N MET A 58 4.91 -8.39 -14.61
CA MET A 58 4.87 -6.94 -14.37
C MET A 58 3.54 -6.30 -14.81
N GLU A 59 2.89 -6.83 -15.84
CA GLU A 59 1.60 -6.36 -16.35
C GLU A 59 0.48 -6.48 -15.32
N HIS A 60 0.56 -7.50 -14.43
CA HIS A 60 -0.40 -7.64 -13.34
C HIS A 60 -0.31 -6.45 -12.38
N TYR A 61 0.90 -6.09 -11.96
CA TYR A 61 1.13 -4.97 -11.04
C TYR A 61 0.81 -3.63 -11.70
N ALA A 62 1.19 -3.45 -12.97
CA ALA A 62 0.86 -2.24 -13.72
C ALA A 62 -0.66 -2.00 -13.79
N ARG A 63 -1.46 -3.06 -14.02
CA ARG A 63 -2.93 -2.95 -13.99
C ARG A 63 -3.46 -2.53 -12.62
N SER A 64 -2.90 -3.08 -11.53
CA SER A 64 -3.30 -2.73 -10.16
C SER A 64 -2.96 -1.28 -9.83
N VAL A 65 -1.77 -0.81 -10.22
CA VAL A 65 -1.36 0.60 -10.05
C VAL A 65 -2.24 1.53 -10.88
N ALA A 66 -2.54 1.18 -12.13
CA ALA A 66 -3.44 1.97 -12.98
C ALA A 66 -4.87 2.04 -12.41
N LEU A 67 -5.36 0.94 -11.83
CA LEU A 67 -6.62 0.92 -11.10
C LEU A 67 -6.58 1.88 -9.91
N TYR A 68 -5.59 1.76 -9.03
CA TYR A 68 -5.45 2.63 -7.86
C TYR A 68 -5.48 4.11 -8.26
N ARG A 69 -4.63 4.52 -9.20
CA ARG A 69 -4.54 5.92 -9.64
C ARG A 69 -5.85 6.45 -10.23
N ARG A 70 -6.54 5.65 -11.04
CA ARG A 70 -7.87 6.02 -11.57
C ARG A 70 -8.88 6.22 -10.45
N ARG A 71 -8.82 5.37 -9.43
CA ARG A 71 -9.76 5.43 -8.29
C ARG A 71 -9.41 6.56 -7.31
N PHE A 72 -8.13 6.89 -7.15
CA PHE A 72 -7.66 8.00 -6.33
C PHE A 72 -8.26 9.33 -6.82
N THR A 73 -8.15 9.59 -8.13
CA THR A 73 -8.81 10.76 -8.73
C THR A 73 -10.33 10.69 -8.66
N HIS A 74 -10.92 9.50 -8.80
CA HIS A 74 -12.37 9.33 -8.68
C HIS A 74 -12.91 9.70 -7.30
N HIS A 75 -12.16 9.44 -6.23
CA HIS A 75 -12.55 9.76 -4.85
C HIS A 75 -12.23 11.22 -4.46
N GLY A 76 -11.53 11.95 -5.32
CA GLY A 76 -11.26 13.39 -5.14
C GLY A 76 -9.98 13.69 -4.36
N ASP A 77 -9.11 12.70 -4.16
CA ASP A 77 -7.87 12.85 -3.38
C ASP A 77 -6.72 13.51 -4.17
N GLY A 78 -6.89 13.77 -5.47
CA GLY A 78 -5.92 14.51 -6.29
C GLY A 78 -5.77 13.98 -7.72
N ALA A 79 -4.70 14.42 -8.37
CA ALA A 79 -4.30 13.91 -9.67
C ALA A 79 -3.82 12.44 -9.55
N PRO A 80 -3.87 11.65 -10.63
CA PRO A 80 -3.42 10.25 -10.62
C PRO A 80 -1.99 10.05 -10.08
N GLU A 81 -1.10 11.02 -10.32
CA GLU A 81 0.30 11.04 -9.93
C GLU A 81 0.54 11.42 -8.45
N ASP A 82 -0.43 12.05 -7.79
CA ASP A 82 -0.33 12.41 -6.37
C ASP A 82 -0.45 11.16 -5.47
N GLY A 83 -1.13 10.12 -5.98
CA GLY A 83 -1.27 8.84 -5.30
C GLY A 83 0.07 8.12 -5.13
N THR A 84 0.45 7.85 -3.88
CA THR A 84 1.72 7.21 -3.55
C THR A 84 1.66 5.70 -3.78
N VAL A 85 2.64 5.17 -4.54
CA VAL A 85 2.75 3.74 -4.87
C VAL A 85 4.09 3.17 -4.41
N GLY A 86 4.03 2.06 -3.68
CA GLY A 86 5.20 1.28 -3.27
C GLY A 86 5.20 -0.10 -3.93
N ALA A 87 6.40 -0.64 -4.17
CA ALA A 87 6.57 -2.00 -4.68
C ALA A 87 7.61 -2.74 -3.84
N GLY A 88 7.23 -3.89 -3.29
CA GLY A 88 8.11 -4.73 -2.48
C GLY A 88 8.57 -5.94 -3.27
N SER A 89 9.88 -6.19 -3.28
CA SER A 89 10.49 -7.43 -3.76
C SER A 89 11.77 -7.73 -2.98
N GLY A 90 12.31 -8.93 -3.15
CA GLY A 90 13.64 -9.27 -2.64
C GLY A 90 14.72 -8.69 -3.54
N ILE A 91 15.85 -8.28 -2.95
CA ILE A 91 17.04 -7.85 -3.70
C ILE A 91 18.27 -8.62 -3.22
N TRP A 92 19.09 -9.07 -4.16
CA TRP A 92 20.45 -9.57 -3.94
C TRP A 92 21.38 -8.75 -4.81
N VAL A 93 22.46 -8.25 -4.24
CA VAL A 93 23.36 -7.31 -4.92
C VAL A 93 24.80 -7.82 -4.82
N HIS A 94 25.44 -7.95 -5.97
CA HIS A 94 26.87 -8.25 -6.08
C HIS A 94 27.51 -7.28 -7.08
N ALA A 95 28.80 -6.95 -6.92
CA ALA A 95 29.50 -6.03 -7.82
C ALA A 95 29.61 -6.58 -9.27
N ASN A 96 29.61 -7.90 -9.40
CA ASN A 96 29.56 -8.63 -10.67
C ASN A 96 28.18 -9.30 -10.84
N SER A 97 27.51 -9.05 -11.97
CA SER A 97 26.16 -9.54 -12.23
C SER A 97 26.07 -11.05 -12.46
N GLN A 98 27.11 -11.68 -13.02
CA GLN A 98 27.17 -13.13 -13.18
C GLN A 98 27.27 -13.83 -11.82
N GLU A 99 28.03 -13.24 -10.88
CA GLU A 99 28.16 -13.74 -9.51
C GLU A 99 26.87 -13.54 -8.72
N ALA A 100 26.19 -12.40 -8.88
CA ALA A 100 24.87 -12.16 -8.28
C ALA A 100 23.88 -13.28 -8.64
N VAL A 101 23.82 -13.67 -9.92
CA VAL A 101 22.92 -14.72 -10.39
C VAL A 101 23.33 -16.09 -9.87
N ARG A 102 24.63 -16.39 -9.81
CA ARG A 102 25.15 -17.66 -9.32
C ARG A 102 24.84 -17.87 -7.84
N GLU A 103 25.03 -16.84 -7.02
CA GLU A 103 24.84 -16.89 -5.56
C GLU A 103 23.36 -16.84 -5.15
N TYR A 104 22.51 -16.19 -5.94
CA TYR A 104 21.09 -16.06 -5.64
C TYR A 104 20.27 -17.33 -5.93
N ARG A 105 20.76 -18.21 -6.82
CA ARG A 105 20.10 -19.48 -7.11
C ARG A 105 20.30 -20.46 -5.95
N PRO A 106 19.28 -21.26 -5.58
CA PRO A 106 19.46 -22.37 -4.64
C PRO A 106 20.53 -23.36 -5.09
#